data_AF-A0A268TRI8-F1
#
_entry.id   AF-A0A268TRI8-F1
#
_cell.length_a   1.000
_cell.length_b   1.000
_cell.length_c   1.000
_cell.angle_alpha   90.00
_cell.angle_beta   90.00
_cell.angle_gamma   90.00
#
_symmetry.space_group_name_H-M   'P 1'
#
loop_
_entity.id
_entity.type
_entity.pdbx_description
1 polymer ?
#
loop_
_entity_poly.entity_id
_entity_poly.type
_entity_poly.pdbx_seq_one_letter_code
_entity_poly.pdbx_strand_id
1 'polypeptide(L)'
;MNFNPELDELVVYEAGKPIELVVREFGISPSEIIKLGSNENPYGCSPKVSAAIAQNAKMASYYPDDSMFELKEGLAQKYHLAPSNIIIGSGSDQVIEFCIHAKCAKGNSRVLMAKTTFAMYEIYAKQVGAEIIKTPSHSHEILEFKQLYAQYQPDIVFLCLPNNPLGECLDKSDVFEFISQTHPDTLVIIDGAYQEFACFKDKSKAIAPKELLERFENVIYLGTFSKAYGLGGMRVGYGVAPEGIIKALHKVRPPFNIGVLSLLGAVEALKDEDFVQACIQNNAKEMIRYEGFAQKHNIAFIPSWTNFITYILNDTNPSTQISHWLLQRGVIVRDLRSYGINAVRITIGTQEQNTRVLALLEEFLQQKCNTF
;
A
#
# COMPACT_ATOMS: atom_id res chain seq x y z
N MET A 1 30.21 12.17 16.95
CA MET A 1 29.93 10.94 16.19
C MET A 1 29.09 11.37 15.01
N ASN A 2 29.52 11.09 13.78
CA ASN A 2 28.86 11.56 12.57
C ASN A 2 28.29 10.35 11.81
N PHE A 3 27.11 10.49 11.20
CA PHE A 3 26.46 9.47 10.37
C PHE A 3 26.44 9.91 8.89
N ASN A 4 25.82 9.12 8.00
CA ASN A 4 25.68 9.49 6.59
C ASN A 4 24.88 10.80 6.48
N PRO A 5 25.41 11.86 5.82
CA PRO A 5 24.77 13.18 5.76
C PRO A 5 23.38 13.17 5.12
N GLU A 6 23.09 12.21 4.25
CA GLU A 6 21.74 12.04 3.68
C GLU A 6 20.66 11.82 4.75
N LEU A 7 21.04 11.35 5.94
CA LEU A 7 20.11 11.13 7.05
C LEU A 7 19.70 12.42 7.75
N ASP A 8 20.47 13.51 7.62
CA ASP A 8 20.19 14.78 8.31
C ASP A 8 18.91 15.45 7.76
N GLU A 9 18.54 15.14 6.52
CA GLU A 9 17.32 15.63 5.86
C GLU A 9 16.11 14.69 6.03
N LEU A 10 16.30 13.52 6.66
CA LEU A 10 15.26 12.52 6.84
C LEU A 10 14.50 12.73 8.15
N VAL A 11 13.17 12.81 8.02
CA VAL A 11 12.26 12.75 9.17
C VAL A 11 11.86 11.29 9.39
N VAL A 12 11.78 10.88 10.67
CA VAL A 12 11.30 9.55 11.04
C VAL A 12 9.88 9.36 10.54
N TYR A 13 9.62 8.22 9.88
CA TYR A 13 8.28 7.89 9.40
C TYR A 13 7.29 7.75 10.57
N GLU A 14 6.22 8.56 10.53
CA GLU A 14 5.16 8.51 11.53
C GLU A 14 4.17 7.37 11.23
N ALA A 15 4.41 6.21 11.86
CA ALA A 15 3.50 5.08 11.82
C ALA A 15 2.10 5.43 12.39
N GLY A 16 1.11 4.57 12.12
CA GLY A 16 -0.22 4.76 12.69
C GLY A 16 -0.23 4.65 14.19
N LYS A 17 -1.16 5.39 14.84
CA LYS A 17 -1.35 5.29 16.28
C LYS A 17 -1.65 3.82 16.66
N PRO A 18 -0.90 3.23 17.59
CA PRO A 18 -1.10 1.85 18.01
C PRO A 18 -2.34 1.74 18.93
N ILE A 19 -2.91 0.54 19.06
CA ILE A 19 -4.08 0.28 19.93
C ILE A 19 -3.73 0.63 21.38
N GLU A 20 -2.50 0.33 21.79
CA GLU A 20 -1.92 0.57 23.09
C GLU A 20 -1.97 2.06 23.48
N LEU A 21 -1.89 2.97 22.51
CA LEU A 21 -2.02 4.40 22.77
C LEU A 21 -3.44 4.75 23.23
N VAL A 22 -4.46 4.21 22.58
CA VAL A 22 -5.87 4.46 22.94
C VAL A 22 -6.20 3.90 24.31
N VAL A 23 -5.72 2.69 24.60
CA VAL A 23 -5.90 2.04 25.92
C VAL A 23 -5.28 2.89 27.03
N ARG A 24 -4.04 3.36 26.83
CA ARG A 24 -3.29 4.15 27.83
C ARG A 24 -3.85 5.55 28.02
N GLU A 25 -4.26 6.23 26.95
CA GLU A 25 -4.70 7.63 27.01
C GLU A 25 -6.17 7.78 27.39
N PHE A 26 -7.04 6.85 26.98
CA PHE A 26 -8.50 7.01 27.12
C PHE A 26 -9.17 5.90 27.94
N GLY A 27 -8.44 4.87 28.38
CA GLY A 27 -8.98 3.80 29.22
C GLY A 27 -10.00 2.90 28.53
N ILE A 28 -10.02 2.89 27.19
CA ILE A 28 -10.94 2.07 26.38
C ILE A 28 -10.42 0.64 26.30
N SER A 29 -11.30 -0.35 26.45
CA SER A 29 -10.92 -1.77 26.36
C SER A 29 -10.38 -2.10 24.96
N PRO A 30 -9.31 -2.90 24.81
CA PRO A 30 -8.82 -3.37 23.51
C PRO A 30 -9.90 -3.99 22.62
N SER A 31 -10.90 -4.66 23.21
CA SER A 31 -12.01 -5.29 22.49
C SER A 31 -13.02 -4.30 21.89
N GLU A 32 -13.00 -3.05 22.35
CA GLU A 32 -13.90 -1.98 21.89
C GLU A 32 -13.23 -1.07 20.86
N ILE A 33 -11.94 -1.27 20.59
CA ILE A 33 -11.16 -0.44 19.67
C ILE A 33 -11.38 -0.90 18.22
N ILE A 34 -11.81 0.04 17.38
CA ILE A 34 -11.97 -0.14 15.94
C ILE A 34 -10.76 0.48 15.24
N LYS A 35 -9.89 -0.36 14.68
CA LYS A 35 -8.67 0.08 14.00
C LYS A 35 -8.87 0.11 12.47
N LEU A 36 -9.10 1.30 11.92
CA LEU A 36 -9.32 1.55 10.50
C LEU A 36 -8.35 2.62 9.93
N GLY A 37 -7.14 2.70 10.49
CA GLY A 37 -6.13 3.70 10.13
C GLY A 37 -4.92 3.15 9.34
N SER A 38 -4.85 1.83 9.12
CA SER A 38 -3.66 1.14 8.58
C SER A 38 -3.93 0.24 7.37
N ASN A 39 -5.15 0.26 6.83
CA ASN A 39 -5.54 -0.51 5.65
C ASN A 39 -5.34 -2.02 5.85
N GLU A 40 -5.52 -2.51 7.08
CA GLU A 40 -5.48 -3.92 7.45
C GLU A 40 -6.77 -4.62 6.98
N ASN A 41 -6.71 -5.93 6.71
CA ASN A 41 -7.92 -6.69 6.40
C ASN A 41 -8.79 -6.78 7.66
N PRO A 42 -10.07 -6.33 7.62
CA PRO A 42 -10.92 -6.32 8.82
C PRO A 42 -11.27 -7.71 9.36
N TYR A 43 -11.06 -8.77 8.57
CA TYR A 43 -11.27 -10.16 8.97
C TYR A 43 -9.98 -10.87 9.40
N GLY A 44 -8.84 -10.16 9.43
CA GLY A 44 -7.54 -10.78 9.62
C GLY A 44 -7.11 -11.60 8.40
N CYS A 45 -6.46 -12.74 8.64
CA CYS A 45 -6.06 -13.68 7.59
C CYS A 45 -7.02 -14.87 7.51
N SER A 46 -6.90 -15.67 6.44
CA SER A 46 -7.66 -16.90 6.31
C SER A 46 -7.50 -17.80 7.55
N PRO A 47 -8.58 -18.43 8.06
CA PRO A 47 -8.49 -19.42 9.12
C PRO A 47 -7.51 -20.56 8.80
N LYS A 48 -7.39 -20.96 7.52
CA LYS A 48 -6.43 -21.97 7.06
C LYS A 48 -4.98 -21.54 7.33
N VAL A 49 -4.68 -20.26 7.07
CA VAL A 49 -3.36 -19.67 7.35
C VAL A 49 -3.06 -19.68 8.85
N SER A 50 -4.00 -19.21 9.67
CA SER A 50 -3.80 -19.17 11.13
C SER A 50 -3.59 -20.57 11.72
N ALA A 51 -4.33 -21.57 11.24
CA ALA A 51 -4.19 -22.95 11.65
C ALA A 51 -2.84 -23.54 11.24
N ALA A 52 -2.40 -23.30 10.00
CA ALA A 52 -1.11 -23.77 9.50
C ALA A 52 0.07 -23.17 10.30
N ILE A 53 0.02 -21.86 10.61
CA ILE A 53 1.02 -21.20 11.44
C ILE A 53 1.03 -21.81 12.85
N ALA A 54 -0.14 -21.99 13.48
CA ALA A 54 -0.23 -22.55 14.83
C ALA A 54 0.35 -23.97 14.91
N GLN A 55 0.03 -24.84 13.93
CA GLN A 55 0.54 -26.21 13.85
C GLN A 55 2.05 -26.27 13.64
N ASN A 56 2.62 -25.24 12.99
CA ASN A 56 4.04 -25.18 12.62
C ASN A 56 4.84 -24.19 13.46
N ALA A 57 4.30 -23.64 14.55
CA ALA A 57 4.97 -22.61 15.35
C ALA A 57 6.38 -23.01 15.82
N LYS A 58 6.61 -24.31 16.06
CA LYS A 58 7.93 -24.88 16.39
C LYS A 58 9.01 -24.64 15.32
N MET A 59 8.63 -24.31 14.08
CA MET A 59 9.58 -24.00 13.01
C MET A 59 10.33 -22.69 13.25
N ALA A 60 9.87 -21.83 14.17
CA ALA A 60 10.49 -20.55 14.47
C ALA A 60 11.98 -20.62 14.86
N SER A 61 12.48 -21.78 15.26
CA SER A 61 13.91 -21.99 15.56
C SER A 61 14.79 -22.22 14.33
N TYR A 62 14.22 -22.42 13.14
CA TYR A 62 14.96 -22.71 11.92
C TYR A 62 15.06 -21.49 11.00
N TYR A 63 16.19 -21.36 10.31
CA TYR A 63 16.28 -20.50 9.14
C TYR A 63 15.31 -21.00 8.04
N PRO A 64 14.71 -20.10 7.25
CA PRO A 64 13.87 -20.49 6.13
C PRO A 64 14.71 -21.13 5.01
N ASP A 65 14.03 -21.83 4.09
CA ASP A 65 14.60 -22.07 2.76
C ASP A 65 14.83 -20.74 2.04
N ASP A 66 16.09 -20.37 1.85
CA ASP A 66 16.47 -19.08 1.24
C ASP A 66 16.20 -19.04 -0.27
N SER A 67 15.97 -20.19 -0.92
CA SER A 67 15.47 -20.20 -2.29
C SER A 67 14.01 -19.76 -2.37
N MET A 68 13.28 -19.87 -1.26
CA MET A 68 11.86 -19.54 -1.12
C MET A 68 10.99 -20.25 -2.16
N PHE A 69 11.37 -21.49 -2.47
CA PHE A 69 10.91 -22.23 -3.63
C PHE A 69 9.38 -22.30 -3.70
N GLU A 70 8.73 -22.78 -2.63
CA GLU A 70 7.28 -23.00 -2.62
C GLU A 70 6.47 -21.72 -2.88
N LEU A 71 6.88 -20.60 -2.29
CA LEU A 71 6.20 -19.31 -2.50
C LEU A 71 6.43 -18.78 -3.92
N LYS A 72 7.67 -18.91 -4.44
CA LYS A 72 7.97 -18.50 -5.82
C LYS A 72 7.21 -19.34 -6.84
N GLU A 73 7.12 -20.65 -6.67
CA GLU A 73 6.32 -21.54 -7.52
C GLU A 73 4.83 -21.17 -7.50
N GLY A 74 4.27 -20.94 -6.30
CA GLY A 74 2.86 -20.55 -6.18
C GLY A 74 2.55 -19.22 -6.89
N LEU A 75 3.42 -18.22 -6.75
CA LEU A 75 3.30 -16.95 -7.45
C LEU A 75 3.52 -17.10 -8.98
N ALA A 76 4.48 -17.93 -9.39
CA ALA A 76 4.77 -18.23 -10.79
C ALA A 76 3.56 -18.87 -11.47
N GLN A 77 2.92 -19.83 -10.79
CA GLN A 77 1.68 -20.45 -11.26
C GLN A 77 0.53 -19.43 -11.34
N LYS A 78 0.32 -18.63 -10.29
CA LYS A 78 -0.73 -17.59 -10.26
C LYS A 78 -0.62 -16.61 -11.43
N TYR A 79 0.60 -16.20 -11.77
CA TYR A 79 0.83 -15.21 -12.83
C TYR A 79 1.18 -15.82 -14.18
N HIS A 80 1.26 -17.15 -14.31
CA HIS A 80 1.71 -17.84 -15.51
C HIS A 80 3.09 -17.35 -16.00
N LEU A 81 4.03 -17.21 -15.07
CA LEU A 81 5.41 -16.75 -15.29
C LEU A 81 6.41 -17.76 -14.76
N ALA A 82 7.71 -17.53 -14.97
CA ALA A 82 8.75 -18.35 -14.38
C ALA A 82 9.08 -17.89 -12.95
N PRO A 83 9.51 -18.80 -12.04
CA PRO A 83 10.02 -18.42 -10.71
C PRO A 83 11.21 -17.45 -10.77
N SER A 84 11.98 -17.46 -11.86
CA SER A 84 13.09 -16.52 -12.10
C SER A 84 12.62 -15.08 -12.33
N ASN A 85 11.33 -14.86 -12.58
CA ASN A 85 10.72 -13.53 -12.65
C ASN A 85 10.30 -12.99 -11.28
N ILE A 86 10.51 -13.72 -10.19
CA ILE A 86 9.96 -13.38 -8.87
C ILE A 86 11.06 -13.20 -7.83
N ILE A 87 10.96 -12.12 -7.07
CA ILE A 87 11.72 -11.88 -5.83
C ILE A 87 10.75 -11.69 -4.66
N ILE A 88 11.12 -12.14 -3.47
CA ILE A 88 10.31 -11.98 -2.25
C ILE A 88 11.00 -10.99 -1.32
N GLY A 89 10.22 -10.08 -0.73
CA GLY A 89 10.65 -9.09 0.25
C GLY A 89 9.84 -9.16 1.54
N SER A 90 10.41 -8.61 2.61
CA SER A 90 9.77 -8.42 3.92
C SER A 90 8.68 -7.35 3.85
N GLY A 91 7.59 -7.70 3.16
CA GLY A 91 6.66 -6.73 2.56
C GLY A 91 7.17 -6.23 1.20
N SER A 92 6.28 -5.56 0.45
CA SER A 92 6.66 -4.91 -0.81
C SER A 92 7.58 -3.72 -0.58
N ASP A 93 7.53 -3.08 0.61
CA ASP A 93 8.48 -2.06 1.07
C ASP A 93 9.94 -2.49 0.89
N GLN A 94 10.30 -3.72 1.26
CA GLN A 94 11.68 -4.17 1.11
C GLN A 94 12.06 -4.36 -0.37
N VAL A 95 11.10 -4.67 -1.24
CA VAL A 95 11.35 -4.74 -2.69
C VAL A 95 11.55 -3.34 -3.27
N ILE A 96 10.83 -2.34 -2.76
CA ILE A 96 11.06 -0.92 -3.09
C ILE A 96 12.50 -0.52 -2.72
N GLU A 97 12.95 -0.88 -1.52
CA GLU A 97 14.34 -0.65 -1.10
C GLU A 97 15.34 -1.33 -2.05
N PHE A 98 15.09 -2.58 -2.47
CA PHE A 98 15.95 -3.26 -3.44
C PHE A 98 16.01 -2.49 -4.76
N CYS A 99 14.87 -2.04 -5.29
CA CYS A 99 14.82 -1.29 -6.54
C CYS A 99 15.61 0.02 -6.46
N ILE A 100 15.42 0.79 -5.40
CA ILE A 100 16.11 2.07 -5.19
C ILE A 100 17.61 1.83 -5.06
N HIS A 101 18.06 0.91 -4.20
CA HIS A 101 19.48 0.63 -4.01
C HIS A 101 20.16 -0.01 -5.23
N ALA A 102 19.41 -0.75 -6.06
CA ALA A 102 19.96 -1.36 -7.28
C ALA A 102 20.06 -0.38 -8.45
N LYS A 103 19.11 0.56 -8.57
CA LYS A 103 19.04 1.48 -9.72
C LYS A 103 19.68 2.84 -9.45
N CYS A 104 19.55 3.38 -8.25
CA CYS A 104 20.04 4.72 -7.95
C CYS A 104 21.55 4.73 -7.65
N ALA A 105 22.27 5.62 -8.32
CA ALA A 105 23.64 5.98 -7.99
C ALA A 105 23.64 7.19 -7.05
N LYS A 106 24.47 7.16 -6.00
CA LYS A 106 24.52 8.22 -4.99
C LYS A 106 24.69 9.61 -5.61
N GLY A 107 23.75 10.51 -5.33
CA GLY A 107 23.80 11.93 -5.71
C GLY A 107 23.51 12.25 -7.18
N ASN A 108 23.23 11.26 -8.04
CA ASN A 108 23.03 11.46 -9.48
C ASN A 108 21.69 10.93 -10.01
N SER A 109 20.88 10.31 -9.15
CA SER A 109 19.63 9.68 -9.59
C SER A 109 18.40 10.51 -9.31
N ARG A 110 17.40 10.36 -10.17
CA ARG A 110 16.11 11.04 -10.09
C ARG A 110 14.97 10.05 -9.95
N VAL A 111 14.03 10.36 -9.07
CA VAL A 111 12.82 9.57 -8.83
C VAL A 111 11.59 10.42 -9.12
N LEU A 112 10.74 9.97 -10.03
CA LEU A 112 9.46 10.61 -10.35
C LEU A 112 8.30 9.87 -9.67
N MET A 113 7.42 10.63 -9.01
CA MET A 113 6.24 10.10 -8.32
C MET A 113 5.10 11.13 -8.31
N ALA A 114 3.88 10.69 -8.01
CA ALA A 114 2.77 11.62 -7.77
C ALA A 114 3.06 12.48 -6.53
N LYS A 115 2.51 13.71 -6.47
CA LYS A 115 2.71 14.62 -5.32
C LYS A 115 2.35 13.97 -4.00
N THR A 116 1.22 13.26 -3.99
CA THR A 116 0.71 12.56 -2.81
C THR A 116 0.46 11.10 -3.14
N THR A 117 1.48 10.30 -2.85
CA THR A 117 1.42 8.85 -2.88
C THR A 117 2.18 8.30 -1.66
N PHE A 118 2.53 7.02 -1.64
CA PHE A 118 3.08 6.37 -0.46
C PHE A 118 4.40 7.02 -0.02
N ALA A 119 4.44 7.50 1.23
CA ALA A 119 5.55 8.31 1.75
C ALA A 119 6.90 7.59 1.73
N MET A 120 6.91 6.25 1.82
CA MET A 120 8.15 5.49 1.88
C MET A 120 8.98 5.57 0.59
N TYR A 121 8.36 5.82 -0.58
CA TYR A 121 9.11 5.98 -1.83
C TYR A 121 10.14 7.11 -1.72
N GLU A 122 9.70 8.28 -1.22
CA GLU A 122 10.56 9.44 -1.00
C GLU A 122 11.57 9.20 0.11
N ILE A 123 11.15 8.59 1.22
CA ILE A 123 12.04 8.31 2.37
C ILE A 123 13.20 7.42 1.93
N TYR A 124 12.93 6.33 1.22
CA TYR A 124 13.97 5.42 0.74
C TYR A 124 14.83 6.05 -0.35
N ALA A 125 14.25 6.84 -1.27
CA ALA A 125 15.01 7.52 -2.31
C ALA A 125 15.98 8.57 -1.74
N LYS A 126 15.56 9.29 -0.68
CA LYS A 126 16.43 10.23 0.04
C LYS A 126 17.59 9.55 0.78
N GLN A 127 17.43 8.32 1.27
CA GLN A 127 18.54 7.58 1.91
C GLN A 127 19.75 7.35 0.98
N VAL A 128 19.52 7.32 -0.34
CA VAL A 128 20.57 7.20 -1.36
C VAL A 128 20.93 8.54 -2.04
N GLY A 129 20.38 9.66 -1.55
CA GLY A 129 20.63 10.99 -2.09
C GLY A 129 20.03 11.21 -3.48
N ALA A 130 18.90 10.57 -3.81
CA ALA A 130 18.22 10.78 -5.09
C ALA A 130 17.37 12.07 -5.06
N GLU A 131 17.36 12.79 -6.17
CA GLU A 131 16.48 13.94 -6.41
C GLU A 131 15.03 13.47 -6.62
N ILE A 132 14.09 14.11 -5.92
CA ILE A 132 12.67 13.74 -5.94
C ILE A 132 11.89 14.71 -6.81
N ILE A 133 11.29 14.19 -7.88
CA ILE A 133 10.43 14.92 -8.78
C ILE A 133 8.98 14.52 -8.50
N LYS A 134 8.15 15.50 -8.17
CA LYS A 134 6.73 15.31 -7.89
C LYS A 134 5.87 16.00 -8.92
N THR A 135 4.78 15.34 -9.32
CA THR A 135 3.73 15.99 -10.11
C THR A 135 3.12 17.19 -9.38
N PRO A 136 2.57 18.19 -10.08
CA PRO A 136 1.81 19.27 -9.44
C PRO A 136 0.51 18.80 -8.77
N SER A 137 -0.21 17.87 -9.39
CA SER A 137 -1.46 17.31 -8.87
C SER A 137 -1.23 16.29 -7.77
N HIS A 138 -2.17 16.23 -6.82
CA HIS A 138 -2.15 15.27 -5.72
C HIS A 138 -2.29 13.82 -6.21
N SER A 139 -3.22 13.59 -7.13
CA SER A 139 -3.49 12.31 -7.79
C SER A 139 -2.46 11.97 -8.87
N HIS A 140 -2.47 10.71 -9.31
CA HIS A 140 -1.79 10.31 -10.53
C HIS A 140 -2.48 10.89 -11.77
N GLU A 141 -1.89 11.92 -12.36
CA GLU A 141 -2.33 12.51 -13.63
C GLU A 141 -1.35 12.16 -14.75
N ILE A 142 -1.77 11.33 -15.70
CA ILE A 142 -0.85 10.75 -16.69
C ILE A 142 -0.14 11.80 -17.56
N LEU A 143 -0.80 12.91 -17.86
CA LEU A 143 -0.20 14.01 -18.64
C LEU A 143 0.93 14.70 -17.88
N GLU A 144 0.80 14.87 -16.56
CA GLU A 144 1.86 15.46 -15.72
C GLU A 144 3.06 14.52 -15.64
N PHE A 145 2.84 13.20 -15.53
CA PHE A 145 3.91 12.21 -15.61
C PHE A 145 4.64 12.26 -16.95
N LYS A 146 3.91 12.29 -18.09
CA LYS A 146 4.50 12.40 -19.43
C LYS A 146 5.37 13.66 -19.56
N GLN A 147 4.87 14.82 -19.10
CA GLN A 147 5.58 16.10 -19.16
C GLN A 147 6.86 16.10 -18.32
N LEU A 148 6.78 15.68 -17.05
CA LEU A 148 7.93 15.64 -16.15
C LEU A 148 8.94 14.58 -16.58
N TYR A 149 8.48 13.43 -17.08
CA TYR A 149 9.37 12.41 -17.61
C TYR A 149 10.20 12.95 -18.79
N ALA A 150 9.56 13.63 -19.75
CA ALA A 150 10.25 14.24 -20.89
C ALA A 150 11.25 15.33 -20.47
N GLN A 151 10.95 16.07 -19.40
CA GLN A 151 11.80 17.13 -18.89
C GLN A 151 13.03 16.62 -18.12
N TYR A 152 12.85 15.63 -17.25
CA TYR A 152 13.87 15.25 -16.26
C TYR A 152 14.53 13.90 -16.51
N GLN A 153 13.92 13.02 -17.31
CA GLN A 153 14.38 11.66 -17.62
C GLN A 153 14.80 10.87 -16.36
N PRO A 154 13.85 10.61 -15.43
CA PRO A 154 14.17 9.96 -14.16
C PRO A 154 14.65 8.51 -14.33
N ASP A 155 15.50 8.07 -13.40
CA ASP A 155 15.98 6.69 -13.31
C ASP A 155 14.90 5.73 -12.80
N ILE A 156 14.02 6.22 -11.92
CA ILE A 156 12.89 5.47 -11.36
C ILE A 156 11.62 6.29 -11.54
N VAL A 157 10.54 5.61 -11.95
CA VAL A 157 9.18 6.15 -11.87
C VAL A 157 8.33 5.25 -10.98
N PHE A 158 7.70 5.82 -9.96
CA PHE A 158 6.70 5.13 -9.14
C PHE A 158 5.30 5.44 -9.65
N LEU A 159 4.54 4.38 -9.94
CA LEU A 159 3.10 4.43 -10.18
C LEU A 159 2.39 3.55 -9.15
N CYS A 160 1.69 4.17 -8.21
CA CYS A 160 0.91 3.46 -7.18
C CYS A 160 -0.52 3.25 -7.70
N LEU A 161 -0.84 2.01 -8.06
CA LEU A 161 -2.03 1.68 -8.83
C LEU A 161 -2.80 0.56 -8.14
N PRO A 162 -3.88 0.85 -7.40
CA PRO A 162 -4.42 2.18 -7.04
C PRO A 162 -3.63 2.88 -5.94
N ASN A 163 -3.75 4.21 -5.89
CA ASN A 163 -2.91 5.09 -5.11
C ASN A 163 -3.25 5.08 -3.61
N ASN A 164 -2.22 5.02 -2.77
CA ASN A 164 -2.29 5.28 -1.34
C ASN A 164 -1.55 6.58 -1.02
N PRO A 165 -2.17 7.59 -0.37
CA PRO A 165 -3.36 7.51 0.49
C PRO A 165 -4.68 8.00 -0.11
N LEU A 166 -4.75 8.31 -1.40
CA LEU A 166 -5.89 9.02 -1.99
C LEU A 166 -7.01 8.09 -2.46
N GLY A 167 -6.67 6.98 -3.13
CA GLY A 167 -7.61 5.93 -3.54
C GLY A 167 -7.84 5.81 -5.04
N GLU A 168 -7.45 6.81 -5.84
CA GLU A 168 -7.65 6.82 -7.29
C GLU A 168 -6.79 5.78 -8.02
N CYS A 169 -7.13 5.47 -9.27
CA CYS A 169 -6.37 4.55 -10.10
C CYS A 169 -6.38 5.00 -11.56
N LEU A 170 -5.20 5.08 -12.19
CA LEU A 170 -5.10 5.24 -13.64
C LEU A 170 -5.65 4.01 -14.37
N ASP A 171 -6.10 4.21 -15.61
CA ASP A 171 -6.44 3.12 -16.52
C ASP A 171 -5.18 2.40 -17.00
N LYS A 172 -5.31 1.08 -17.21
CA LYS A 172 -4.24 0.25 -17.75
C LYS A 172 -3.70 0.78 -19.07
N SER A 173 -4.57 1.26 -19.96
CA SER A 173 -4.19 1.79 -21.27
C SER A 173 -3.20 2.94 -21.14
N ASP A 174 -3.51 3.89 -20.25
CA ASP A 174 -2.72 5.11 -20.05
C ASP A 174 -1.35 4.76 -19.44
N VAL A 175 -1.33 3.84 -18.49
CA VAL A 175 -0.11 3.32 -17.87
C VAL A 175 0.77 2.64 -18.91
N PHE A 176 0.21 1.77 -19.74
CA PHE A 176 0.97 1.02 -20.74
C PHE A 176 1.50 1.93 -21.84
N GLU A 177 0.70 2.92 -22.26
CA GLU A 177 1.14 3.94 -23.20
C GLU A 177 2.32 4.74 -22.64
N PHE A 178 2.23 5.19 -21.39
CA PHE A 178 3.33 5.91 -20.75
C PHE A 178 4.60 5.06 -20.63
N ILE A 179 4.52 3.81 -20.18
CA ILE A 179 5.71 2.93 -20.07
C ILE A 179 6.36 2.75 -21.44
N SER A 180 5.59 2.60 -22.52
CA SER A 180 6.13 2.45 -23.88
C SER A 180 6.92 3.67 -24.38
N GLN A 181 6.76 4.83 -23.74
CA GLN A 181 7.47 6.07 -24.04
C GLN A 181 8.69 6.28 -23.13
N THR A 182 8.88 5.42 -22.12
CA THR A 182 10.05 5.49 -21.24
C THR A 182 11.30 4.92 -21.90
N HIS A 183 12.45 5.49 -21.57
CA HIS A 183 13.75 4.97 -21.94
C HIS A 183 13.98 3.58 -21.32
N PRO A 184 14.58 2.61 -22.03
CA PRO A 184 14.81 1.26 -21.51
C PRO A 184 15.64 1.18 -20.22
N ASP A 185 16.42 2.22 -19.92
CA ASP A 185 17.20 2.30 -18.68
C ASP A 185 16.40 2.87 -17.49
N THR A 186 15.23 3.47 -17.70
CA THR A 186 14.36 3.87 -16.57
C THR A 186 13.69 2.63 -15.99
N LEU A 187 13.77 2.44 -14.67
CA LEU A 187 12.97 1.43 -13.98
C LEU A 187 11.59 1.98 -13.63
N VAL A 188 10.54 1.44 -14.24
CA VAL A 188 9.15 1.77 -13.85
C VAL A 188 8.66 0.76 -12.81
N ILE A 189 8.26 1.28 -11.65
CA ILE A 189 7.77 0.49 -10.52
C ILE A 189 6.26 0.66 -10.45
N ILE A 190 5.53 -0.42 -10.72
CA ILE A 190 4.08 -0.50 -10.52
C ILE A 190 3.84 -1.04 -9.12
N ASP A 191 3.48 -0.17 -8.18
CA ASP A 191 3.04 -0.60 -6.85
C ASP A 191 1.56 -1.01 -6.91
N GLY A 192 1.35 -2.33 -7.02
CA GLY A 192 0.05 -2.97 -7.11
C GLY A 192 -0.46 -3.50 -5.77
N ALA A 193 -0.07 -2.91 -4.62
CA ALA A 193 -0.46 -3.37 -3.28
C ALA A 193 -1.99 -3.51 -3.04
N TYR A 194 -2.80 -2.91 -3.91
CA TYR A 194 -4.26 -2.88 -3.85
C TYR A 194 -4.93 -3.38 -5.14
N GLN A 195 -4.19 -4.01 -6.06
CA GLN A 195 -4.71 -4.43 -7.37
C GLN A 195 -5.82 -5.47 -7.27
N GLU A 196 -5.87 -6.29 -6.20
CA GLU A 196 -6.99 -7.22 -6.00
C GLU A 196 -8.33 -6.47 -5.89
N PHE A 197 -8.35 -5.30 -5.24
CA PHE A 197 -9.54 -4.46 -5.10
C PHE A 197 -9.86 -3.73 -6.40
N ALA A 198 -8.84 -3.17 -7.06
CA ALA A 198 -9.02 -2.44 -8.32
C ALA A 198 -9.56 -3.34 -9.43
N CYS A 199 -8.94 -4.52 -9.64
CA CYS A 199 -9.35 -5.50 -10.64
C CYS A 199 -10.81 -5.96 -10.45
N PHE A 200 -11.25 -6.11 -9.20
CA PHE A 200 -12.61 -6.50 -8.89
C PHE A 200 -13.61 -5.38 -9.20
N LYS A 201 -13.27 -4.13 -8.84
CA LYS A 201 -14.16 -2.98 -9.06
C LYS A 201 -14.27 -2.59 -10.53
N ASP A 202 -13.16 -2.59 -11.26
CA ASP A 202 -13.11 -2.20 -12.66
C ASP A 202 -11.93 -2.85 -13.40
N LYS A 203 -12.24 -3.66 -14.43
CA LYS A 203 -11.23 -4.36 -15.24
C LYS A 203 -10.32 -3.42 -16.03
N SER A 204 -10.74 -2.19 -16.30
CA SER A 204 -9.90 -1.19 -16.98
C SER A 204 -8.65 -0.83 -16.17
N LYS A 205 -8.68 -1.02 -14.84
CA LYS A 205 -7.61 -0.71 -13.89
C LYS A 205 -6.62 -1.87 -13.67
N ALA A 206 -6.85 -3.02 -14.30
CA ALA A 206 -6.20 -4.28 -13.94
C ALA A 206 -4.74 -4.41 -14.42
N ILE A 207 -3.83 -4.21 -13.47
CA ILE A 207 -2.40 -4.55 -13.37
C ILE A 207 -1.93 -5.99 -13.64
N ALA A 208 -2.08 -6.62 -14.82
CA ALA A 208 -1.64 -8.02 -14.99
C ALA A 208 -0.10 -8.17 -15.15
N PRO A 209 0.62 -8.86 -14.24
CA PRO A 209 2.09 -8.94 -14.32
C PRO A 209 2.61 -9.63 -15.58
N LYS A 210 1.94 -10.68 -16.06
CA LYS A 210 2.34 -11.35 -17.32
C LYS A 210 2.28 -10.41 -18.52
N GLU A 211 1.16 -9.72 -18.69
CA GLU A 211 0.96 -8.76 -19.79
C GLU A 211 2.01 -7.64 -19.75
N LEU A 212 2.38 -7.22 -18.53
CA LEU A 212 3.39 -6.20 -18.29
C LEU A 212 4.78 -6.66 -18.76
N LEU A 213 5.19 -7.88 -18.37
CA LEU A 213 6.50 -8.46 -18.73
C LEU A 213 6.60 -8.87 -20.20
N GLU A 214 5.49 -9.20 -20.86
CA GLU A 214 5.47 -9.47 -22.30
C GLU A 214 5.71 -8.20 -23.15
N ARG A 215 5.51 -7.01 -22.57
CA ARG A 215 5.57 -5.74 -23.29
C ARG A 215 6.78 -4.88 -22.93
N PHE A 216 7.28 -4.98 -21.70
CA PHE A 216 8.28 -4.04 -21.19
C PHE A 216 9.39 -4.77 -20.42
N GLU A 217 10.64 -4.45 -20.77
CA GLU A 217 11.83 -5.03 -20.14
C GLU A 217 12.30 -4.25 -18.90
N ASN A 218 11.79 -3.03 -18.72
CA ASN A 218 12.25 -2.06 -17.74
C ASN A 218 11.25 -1.82 -16.60
N VAL A 219 10.43 -2.83 -16.30
CA VAL A 219 9.31 -2.72 -15.36
C VAL A 219 9.40 -3.75 -14.24
N ILE A 220 8.91 -3.39 -13.06
CA ILE A 220 8.65 -4.31 -11.96
C ILE A 220 7.27 -4.04 -11.38
N TYR A 221 6.48 -5.12 -11.23
CA TYR A 221 5.23 -5.11 -10.50
C TYR A 221 5.48 -5.50 -9.05
N LEU A 222 4.92 -4.75 -8.10
CA LEU A 222 4.97 -5.07 -6.68
C LEU A 222 3.60 -5.53 -6.20
N GLY A 223 3.58 -6.66 -5.51
CA GLY A 223 2.41 -7.16 -4.81
C GLY A 223 2.70 -7.45 -3.35
N THR A 224 1.65 -7.57 -2.54
CA THR A 224 1.80 -7.77 -1.10
C THR A 224 0.75 -8.73 -0.54
N PHE A 225 1.14 -9.47 0.49
CA PHE A 225 0.19 -10.23 1.30
C PHE A 225 -0.43 -9.39 2.43
N SER A 226 -0.05 -8.12 2.55
CA SER A 226 -0.44 -7.28 3.69
C SER A 226 -1.89 -6.83 3.68
N LYS A 227 -2.51 -6.75 2.49
CA LYS A 227 -3.82 -6.13 2.28
C LYS A 227 -4.90 -7.19 2.11
N ALA A 228 -5.26 -7.55 0.88
CA ALA A 228 -6.35 -8.51 0.62
C ALA A 228 -6.15 -9.86 1.32
N TYR A 229 -4.91 -10.34 1.42
CA TYR A 229 -4.55 -11.61 2.08
C TYR A 229 -4.47 -11.54 3.62
N GLY A 230 -4.50 -10.35 4.23
CA GLY A 230 -4.57 -10.19 5.68
C GLY A 230 -3.29 -10.51 6.46
N LEU A 231 -2.12 -10.55 5.82
CA LEU A 231 -0.84 -10.89 6.45
C LEU A 231 0.06 -9.67 6.73
N GLY A 232 -0.54 -8.53 7.05
CA GLY A 232 0.20 -7.28 7.30
C GLY A 232 1.30 -7.41 8.36
N GLY A 233 1.03 -8.16 9.43
CA GLY A 233 1.97 -8.43 10.51
C GLY A 233 3.07 -9.45 10.17
N MET A 234 2.89 -10.27 9.13
CA MET A 234 3.86 -11.31 8.74
C MET A 234 4.97 -10.78 7.82
N ARG A 235 4.80 -9.57 7.27
CA ARG A 235 5.79 -8.90 6.41
C ARG A 235 6.18 -9.76 5.21
N VAL A 236 5.24 -10.04 4.31
CA VAL A 236 5.51 -10.73 3.04
C VAL A 236 4.99 -9.93 1.86
N GLY A 237 5.87 -9.69 0.89
CA GLY A 237 5.54 -9.12 -0.41
C GLY A 237 6.47 -9.66 -1.48
N TYR A 238 6.23 -9.28 -2.72
CA TYR A 238 6.95 -9.80 -3.87
C TYR A 238 7.08 -8.76 -4.97
N GLY A 239 8.13 -8.90 -5.76
CA GLY A 239 8.33 -8.21 -7.02
C GLY A 239 8.27 -9.21 -8.18
N VAL A 240 7.64 -8.80 -9.28
CA VAL A 240 7.57 -9.56 -10.53
C VAL A 240 8.17 -8.71 -11.65
N ALA A 241 9.26 -9.18 -12.25
CA ALA A 241 10.02 -8.45 -13.27
C ALA A 241 10.74 -9.39 -14.25
N PRO A 242 11.22 -8.88 -15.39
CA PRO A 242 12.18 -9.61 -16.22
C PRO A 242 13.37 -10.12 -15.39
N GLU A 243 13.88 -11.30 -15.74
CA GLU A 243 14.92 -12.00 -14.96
C GLU A 243 16.18 -11.15 -14.73
N GLY A 244 16.54 -10.29 -15.69
CA GLY A 244 17.67 -9.37 -15.55
C GLY A 244 17.54 -8.43 -14.36
N ILE A 245 16.35 -7.85 -14.14
CA ILE A 245 16.06 -7.00 -12.98
C ILE A 245 16.13 -7.85 -11.70
N ILE A 246 15.47 -9.01 -11.68
CA ILE A 246 15.44 -9.90 -10.51
C ILE A 246 16.85 -10.33 -10.08
N LYS A 247 17.73 -10.66 -11.03
CA LYS A 247 19.14 -10.97 -10.76
C LYS A 247 19.89 -9.80 -10.14
N ALA A 248 19.61 -8.56 -10.54
CA ALA A 248 20.21 -7.38 -9.92
C ALA A 248 19.70 -7.20 -8.48
N LEU A 249 18.39 -7.31 -8.26
CA LEU A 249 17.80 -7.15 -6.92
C LEU A 249 18.27 -8.22 -5.93
N HIS A 250 18.52 -9.45 -6.39
CA HIS A 250 19.09 -10.50 -5.56
C HIS A 250 20.49 -10.18 -5.02
N LYS A 251 21.25 -9.25 -5.63
CA LYS A 251 22.55 -8.80 -5.10
C LYS A 251 22.40 -7.84 -3.91
N VAL A 252 21.25 -7.18 -3.79
CA VAL A 252 20.93 -6.27 -2.67
C VAL A 252 20.24 -7.01 -1.54
N ARG A 253 19.44 -8.02 -1.87
CA ARG A 253 18.64 -8.80 -0.91
C ARG A 253 19.53 -9.53 0.11
N PRO A 254 19.38 -9.28 1.42
CA PRO A 254 20.02 -10.10 2.45
C PRO A 254 19.55 -11.56 2.39
N PRO A 255 20.41 -12.55 2.69
CA PRO A 255 19.95 -13.92 2.89
C PRO A 255 19.00 -13.98 4.08
N PHE A 256 18.02 -14.89 4.02
CA PHE A 256 17.01 -15.12 5.05
C PHE A 256 16.22 -13.86 5.43
N ASN A 257 15.94 -12.97 4.47
CA ASN A 257 15.25 -11.69 4.70
C ASN A 257 13.79 -11.80 5.22
N ILE A 258 13.23 -13.01 5.30
CA ILE A 258 11.84 -13.27 5.70
C ILE A 258 11.79 -14.50 6.61
N GLY A 259 10.97 -14.46 7.67
CA GLY A 259 10.81 -15.59 8.58
C GLY A 259 10.08 -16.79 7.97
N VAL A 260 10.41 -18.00 8.44
CA VAL A 260 9.83 -19.25 7.92
C VAL A 260 8.30 -19.33 8.08
N LEU A 261 7.75 -18.84 9.19
CA LEU A 261 6.29 -18.80 9.40
C LEU A 261 5.60 -17.78 8.49
N SER A 262 6.30 -16.72 8.10
CA SER A 262 5.79 -15.74 7.14
C SER A 262 5.68 -16.35 5.74
N LEU A 263 6.70 -17.09 5.30
CA LEU A 263 6.66 -17.83 4.03
C LEU A 263 5.52 -18.86 4.02
N LEU A 264 5.40 -19.68 5.07
CA LEU A 264 4.31 -20.64 5.22
C LEU A 264 2.94 -19.96 5.14
N GLY A 265 2.75 -18.87 5.89
CA GLY A 265 1.49 -18.15 5.89
C GLY A 265 1.13 -17.59 4.51
N ALA A 266 2.10 -17.06 3.78
CA ALA A 266 1.88 -16.55 2.43
C ALA A 266 1.55 -17.66 1.42
N VAL A 267 2.22 -18.80 1.51
CA VAL A 267 1.92 -20.00 0.70
C VAL A 267 0.48 -20.47 0.94
N GLU A 268 0.06 -20.57 2.20
CA GLU A 268 -1.32 -20.97 2.53
C GLU A 268 -2.35 -19.92 2.10
N ALA A 269 -2.00 -18.64 2.20
CA ALA A 269 -2.87 -17.55 1.76
C ALA A 269 -3.08 -17.55 0.23
N LEU A 270 -2.07 -17.93 -0.56
CA LEU A 270 -2.21 -18.09 -2.01
C LEU A 270 -3.20 -19.18 -2.39
N LYS A 271 -3.32 -20.24 -1.58
CA LYS A 271 -4.21 -21.38 -1.85
C LYS A 271 -5.68 -21.06 -1.57
N ASP A 272 -5.98 -20.03 -0.77
CA ASP A 272 -7.33 -19.73 -0.30
C ASP A 272 -7.93 -18.49 -0.97
N GLU A 273 -8.09 -18.56 -2.29
CA GLU A 273 -8.66 -17.47 -3.08
C GLU A 273 -10.09 -17.12 -2.66
N ASP A 274 -10.88 -18.08 -2.18
CA ASP A 274 -12.25 -17.85 -1.70
C ASP A 274 -12.31 -16.83 -0.55
N PHE A 275 -11.37 -16.94 0.41
CA PHE A 275 -11.27 -15.97 1.52
C PHE A 275 -10.97 -14.56 1.00
N VAL A 276 -10.04 -14.46 0.05
CA VAL A 276 -9.63 -13.18 -0.56
C VAL A 276 -10.81 -12.56 -1.32
N GLN A 277 -11.53 -13.34 -2.12
CA GLN A 277 -12.71 -12.89 -2.85
C GLN A 277 -13.83 -12.42 -1.91
N ALA A 278 -14.10 -13.15 -0.83
CA ALA A 278 -15.08 -12.73 0.18
C ALA A 278 -14.72 -11.38 0.82
N CYS A 279 -13.43 -11.17 1.14
CA CYS A 279 -12.95 -9.90 1.70
C CYS A 279 -13.14 -8.73 0.71
N ILE A 280 -12.84 -8.94 -0.57
CA ILE A 280 -12.98 -7.93 -1.61
C ILE A 280 -14.46 -7.60 -1.87
N GLN A 281 -15.33 -8.60 -1.88
CA GLN A 281 -16.78 -8.42 -2.01
C GLN A 281 -17.36 -7.59 -0.86
N ASN A 282 -16.95 -7.87 0.38
CA ASN A 282 -17.32 -7.04 1.53
C ASN A 282 -16.84 -5.60 1.34
N ASN A 283 -15.57 -5.40 0.94
CA ASN A 283 -15.02 -4.08 0.70
C ASN A 283 -15.86 -3.29 -0.32
N ALA A 284 -16.19 -3.90 -1.46
CA ALA A 284 -17.00 -3.25 -2.50
C ALA A 284 -18.40 -2.88 -1.99
N LYS A 285 -19.06 -3.77 -1.25
CA LYS A 285 -20.38 -3.51 -0.65
C LYS A 285 -20.34 -2.37 0.36
N GLU A 286 -19.37 -2.40 1.27
CA GLU A 286 -19.30 -1.46 2.38
C GLU A 286 -18.76 -0.08 1.94
N MET A 287 -17.93 -0.02 0.90
CA MET A 287 -17.48 1.24 0.29
C MET A 287 -18.67 2.10 -0.17
N ILE A 288 -19.70 1.50 -0.76
CA ILE A 288 -20.94 2.19 -1.19
C ILE A 288 -21.62 2.90 0.00
N ARG A 289 -21.56 2.33 1.22
CA ARG A 289 -22.13 2.96 2.41
C ARG A 289 -21.39 4.24 2.80
N TYR A 290 -20.05 4.23 2.71
CA TYR A 290 -19.26 5.43 2.95
C TYR A 290 -19.44 6.47 1.84
N GLU A 291 -19.53 6.06 0.57
CA GLU A 291 -19.83 6.99 -0.53
C GLU A 291 -21.21 7.65 -0.33
N GLY A 292 -22.23 6.86 0.01
CA GLY A 292 -23.58 7.36 0.31
C GLY A 292 -23.65 8.27 1.54
N PHE A 293 -22.88 7.96 2.60
CA PHE A 293 -22.75 8.84 3.75
C PHE A 293 -22.13 10.19 3.36
N ALA A 294 -21.04 10.18 2.60
CA ALA A 294 -20.38 11.40 2.17
C ALA A 294 -21.31 12.27 1.31
N GLN A 295 -22.05 11.66 0.38
CA GLN A 295 -23.04 12.35 -0.46
C GLN A 295 -24.17 12.97 0.39
N LYS A 296 -24.75 12.21 1.32
CA LYS A 296 -25.81 12.69 2.22
C LYS A 296 -25.38 13.93 3.01
N HIS A 297 -24.12 14.00 3.42
CA HIS A 297 -23.59 15.08 4.25
C HIS A 297 -22.79 16.13 3.48
N ASN A 298 -22.78 16.09 2.14
CA ASN A 298 -21.99 16.98 1.28
C ASN A 298 -20.49 17.00 1.64
N ILE A 299 -19.95 15.86 2.04
CA ILE A 299 -18.51 15.67 2.30
C ILE A 299 -17.87 15.27 0.97
N ALA A 300 -16.86 16.03 0.54
CA ALA A 300 -16.09 15.67 -0.63
C ALA A 300 -15.28 14.39 -0.37
N PHE A 301 -15.17 13.52 -1.36
CA PHE A 301 -14.36 12.30 -1.27
C PHE A 301 -13.75 11.93 -2.62
N ILE A 302 -12.69 11.14 -2.58
CA ILE A 302 -12.05 10.59 -3.77
C ILE A 302 -12.65 9.20 -4.04
N PRO A 303 -13.23 8.94 -5.23
CA PRO A 303 -13.63 7.60 -5.63
C PRO A 303 -12.44 6.63 -5.51
N SER A 304 -12.66 5.53 -4.81
CA SER A 304 -11.56 4.65 -4.40
C SER A 304 -11.61 3.29 -5.10
N TRP A 305 -10.44 2.79 -5.51
CA TRP A 305 -10.22 1.42 -5.99
C TRP A 305 -9.43 0.58 -4.96
N THR A 306 -9.26 1.09 -3.75
CA THR A 306 -8.47 0.46 -2.68
C THR A 306 -9.39 -0.22 -1.64
N ASN A 307 -8.84 -0.54 -0.46
CA ASN A 307 -9.60 -0.98 0.71
C ASN A 307 -9.90 0.14 1.72
N PHE A 308 -9.87 1.40 1.28
CA PHE A 308 -10.17 2.56 2.10
C PHE A 308 -10.92 3.61 1.29
N ILE A 309 -11.47 4.61 1.97
CA ILE A 309 -12.00 5.83 1.37
C ILE A 309 -11.30 7.05 1.99
N THR A 310 -11.15 8.11 1.19
CA THR A 310 -10.56 9.37 1.63
C THR A 310 -11.61 10.48 1.57
N TYR A 311 -11.97 11.02 2.73
CA TYR A 311 -12.82 12.19 2.85
C TYR A 311 -11.97 13.44 2.89
N ILE A 312 -12.26 14.37 1.99
CA ILE A 312 -11.65 15.69 1.91
C ILE A 312 -12.52 16.66 2.71
N LEU A 313 -11.90 17.34 3.65
CA LEU A 313 -12.58 18.20 4.61
C LEU A 313 -12.27 19.66 4.32
N ASN A 314 -13.20 20.54 4.67
CA ASN A 314 -13.00 21.98 4.62
C ASN A 314 -12.26 22.48 5.88
N ASP A 315 -11.72 23.70 5.83
CA ASP A 315 -10.92 24.26 6.94
C ASP A 315 -11.73 24.45 8.23
N THR A 316 -13.06 24.55 8.13
CA THR A 316 -13.96 24.58 9.30
C THR A 316 -14.03 23.24 10.03
N ASN A 317 -13.59 22.15 9.39
CA ASN A 317 -13.46 20.81 9.96
C ASN A 317 -12.04 20.26 9.77
N PRO A 318 -11.10 20.64 10.65
CA PRO A 318 -9.75 20.08 10.60
C PRO A 318 -9.80 18.55 10.75
N SER A 319 -9.16 17.82 9.82
CA SER A 319 -9.04 16.36 9.84
C SER A 319 -8.46 15.83 11.15
N THR A 320 -7.53 16.57 11.75
CA THR A 320 -6.96 16.28 13.07
C THR A 320 -8.01 16.31 14.17
N GLN A 321 -8.96 17.24 14.12
CA GLN A 321 -10.04 17.35 15.10
C GLN A 321 -10.97 16.13 15.02
N ILE A 322 -11.41 15.78 13.81
CA ILE A 322 -12.26 14.60 13.59
C ILE A 322 -11.54 13.32 14.02
N SER A 323 -10.28 13.17 13.58
CA SER A 323 -9.47 12.00 13.90
C SER A 323 -9.26 11.86 15.42
N HIS A 324 -9.02 12.96 16.12
CA HIS A 324 -8.88 12.96 17.58
C HIS A 324 -10.21 12.67 18.29
N TRP A 325 -11.33 13.25 17.83
CA TRP A 325 -12.64 13.00 18.42
C TRP A 325 -13.10 11.55 18.27
N LEU A 326 -12.79 10.92 17.12
CA LEU A 326 -12.99 9.49 16.88
C LEU A 326 -12.06 8.64 17.75
N LEU A 327 -10.80 9.04 17.90
CA LEU A 327 -9.82 8.36 18.74
C LEU A 327 -10.26 8.27 20.20
N GLN A 328 -10.81 9.36 20.75
CA GLN A 328 -11.40 9.43 22.09
C GLN A 328 -12.60 8.49 22.29
N ARG A 329 -13.15 7.93 21.20
CA ARG A 329 -14.28 6.99 21.18
C ARG A 329 -13.89 5.61 20.67
N GLY A 330 -12.59 5.31 20.67
CA GLY A 330 -12.05 4.00 20.32
C GLY A 330 -11.92 3.75 18.82
N VAL A 331 -12.12 4.76 17.97
CA VAL A 331 -12.00 4.60 16.51
C VAL A 331 -10.69 5.24 16.03
N ILE A 332 -9.79 4.42 15.50
CA ILE A 332 -8.52 4.86 14.93
C ILE A 332 -8.67 4.98 13.41
N VAL A 333 -8.67 6.20 12.90
CA VAL A 333 -8.58 6.52 11.47
C VAL A 333 -7.22 7.14 11.14
N ARG A 334 -6.94 7.41 9.86
CA ARG A 334 -5.70 8.08 9.45
C ARG A 334 -5.96 9.54 9.07
N ASP A 335 -5.41 10.45 9.86
CA ASP A 335 -5.27 11.85 9.46
C ASP A 335 -4.21 11.99 8.35
N LEU A 336 -4.50 12.75 7.30
CA LEU A 336 -3.61 13.01 6.17
C LEU A 336 -2.93 14.38 6.23
N ARG A 337 -2.97 15.10 7.38
CA ARG A 337 -2.21 16.35 7.55
C ARG A 337 -0.71 16.19 7.30
N SER A 338 -0.11 15.05 7.63
CA SER A 338 1.31 14.77 7.34
C SER A 338 1.61 14.69 5.83
N TYR A 339 0.59 14.47 4.99
CA TYR A 339 0.67 14.56 3.53
C TYR A 339 0.35 15.96 3.00
N GLY A 340 0.13 16.95 3.88
CA GLY A 340 -0.24 18.32 3.51
C GLY A 340 -1.70 18.49 3.08
N ILE A 341 -2.57 17.53 3.41
CA ILE A 341 -3.99 17.55 2.98
C ILE A 341 -4.90 17.54 4.21
N ASN A 342 -5.93 18.37 4.21
CA ASN A 342 -7.00 18.34 5.21
C ASN A 342 -7.99 17.20 4.87
N ALA A 343 -7.59 15.96 5.13
CA ALA A 343 -8.38 14.78 4.78
C ALA A 343 -8.22 13.67 5.82
N VAL A 344 -9.21 12.79 5.89
CA VAL A 344 -9.18 11.57 6.70
C VAL A 344 -9.32 10.37 5.77
N ARG A 345 -8.38 9.43 5.90
CA ARG A 345 -8.45 8.13 5.24
C ARG A 345 -9.00 7.09 6.23
N ILE A 346 -10.04 6.39 5.80
CA ILE A 346 -10.76 5.40 6.60
C ILE A 346 -10.71 4.06 5.88
N THR A 347 -10.06 3.06 6.48
CA THR A 347 -10.11 1.68 5.99
C THR A 347 -11.54 1.16 6.03
N ILE A 348 -11.96 0.42 5.02
CA ILE A 348 -13.27 -0.23 5.00
C ILE A 348 -13.23 -1.45 5.94
N GLY A 349 -13.99 -1.38 7.03
CA GLY A 349 -14.05 -2.39 8.07
C GLY A 349 -15.07 -3.51 7.80
N THR A 350 -15.38 -4.28 8.84
CA THR A 350 -16.57 -5.14 8.86
C THR A 350 -17.85 -4.30 8.87
N GLN A 351 -18.99 -4.91 8.53
CA GLN A 351 -20.30 -4.24 8.58
C GLN A 351 -20.57 -3.58 9.94
N GLU A 352 -20.21 -4.24 11.04
CA GLU A 352 -20.40 -3.76 12.42
C GLU A 352 -19.48 -2.57 12.72
N GLN A 353 -18.19 -2.69 12.39
CA GLN A 353 -17.22 -1.61 12.54
C GLN A 353 -17.65 -0.36 11.75
N ASN A 354 -18.04 -0.54 10.50
CA ASN A 354 -18.49 0.56 9.63
C ASN A 354 -19.76 1.21 10.16
N THR A 355 -20.71 0.42 10.66
CA THR A 355 -21.94 0.96 11.27
C THR A 355 -21.62 1.85 12.46
N ARG A 356 -20.70 1.42 13.33
CA ARG A 356 -20.26 2.24 14.47
C ARG A 356 -19.55 3.51 14.02
N VAL A 357 -18.64 3.42 13.05
CA VAL A 357 -17.89 4.57 12.53
C VAL A 357 -18.84 5.60 11.90
N LEU A 358 -19.76 5.18 11.04
CA LEU A 358 -20.73 6.07 10.40
C LEU A 358 -21.66 6.74 11.41
N ALA A 359 -22.10 6.02 12.44
CA ALA A 359 -22.90 6.60 13.53
C ALA A 359 -22.11 7.69 14.30
N LEU A 360 -20.83 7.41 14.60
CA LEU A 360 -19.96 8.37 15.26
C LEU A 360 -19.66 9.61 14.40
N LEU A 361 -19.51 9.43 13.08
CA LEU A 361 -19.37 10.56 12.16
C LEU A 361 -20.64 11.41 12.11
N GLU A 362 -21.82 10.80 12.09
CA GLU A 362 -23.10 11.50 12.18
C GLU A 362 -23.20 12.32 13.48
N GLU A 363 -22.87 11.72 14.63
CA GLU A 363 -22.85 12.42 15.93
C GLU A 363 -21.90 13.63 15.92
N PHE A 364 -20.69 13.48 15.36
CA PHE A 364 -19.73 14.59 15.26
C PHE A 364 -20.27 15.76 14.44
N LEU A 365 -20.90 15.47 13.29
CA LEU A 365 -21.47 16.49 12.43
C LEU A 365 -22.65 17.22 13.09
N GLN A 366 -23.50 16.50 13.84
CA GLN A 366 -24.63 17.09 14.56
C GLN A 366 -24.20 18.00 15.71
N GLN A 367 -23.16 17.63 16.47
CA GLN A 367 -22.62 18.47 17.55
C GLN A 367 -22.13 19.83 17.04
N LYS A 368 -21.51 19.85 15.85
CA LYS A 368 -21.07 21.09 15.20
C LYS A 368 -22.22 21.97 14.72
N CYS A 369 -23.32 21.40 14.24
CA CYS A 369 -24.50 22.17 13.85
C CYS A 369 -25.19 22.86 15.04
N ASN A 370 -25.09 22.29 16.25
CA ASN A 370 -25.71 22.83 17.46
C ASN A 370 -24.83 23.85 18.22
N THR A 371 -23.64 24.17 17.72
CA THR A 371 -22.69 25.11 18.36
C THR A 371 -22.63 26.49 17.67
N PHE A 372 -23.61 26.82 16.82
CA PHE A 372 -23.74 28.11 16.15
C PHE A 372 -25.05 28.81 16.46
#